data_AF-B4NWN7-F1
#
_entry.id   AF-B4NWN7-F1
#
_cell.length_a   1.000
_cell.length_b   1.000
_cell.length_c   1.000
_cell.angle_alpha   90.00
_cell.angle_beta   90.00
_cell.angle_gamma   90.00
#
_symmetry.space_group_name_H-M   'P 1'
#
loop_
_entity.id
_entity.type
_entity.pdbx_description
1 polymer ?
#
loop_
_entity_poly.entity_id
_entity_poly.type
_entity_poly.pdbx_seq_one_letter_code
_entity_poly.pdbx_strand_id
1 'polypeptide(L)'
;MLRKLLFNTQVVLKQQPTLHHIRHLATPKILQLEQIHIDEAIKIEPTLSIYSAEIWRRAHQTFQNHGLETVNFLRIVTGNPAILKRTPDKIISSLEIWRACQFGENLLHLLLTKYPELLDVSDHHQLLSHIGFLKSRVSTSKNVWKCLMNSPDLIAQSEESVEEKLNFIIDVMRIEVPELVKSAALTLSFEELQCRHEFLVRLGLFKPRPPKADPNEPTTNPKLYQITDTSEKSFATKICHVTLPEYEAFKDLYAKELEQKSRRKEEDEFSDDDD
;
A
#
# COMPACT_ATOMS: atom_id res chain seq x y z
N MET A 1 -6.58 14.65 -5.88
CA MET A 1 -5.95 15.48 -4.83
C MET A 1 -5.60 14.68 -3.56
N LEU A 2 -6.46 13.75 -3.11
CA LEU A 2 -6.22 12.87 -1.94
C LEU A 2 -4.91 12.06 -2.02
N ARG A 3 -4.52 11.55 -3.18
CA ARG A 3 -3.24 10.83 -3.38
C ARG A 3 -2.00 11.67 -3.01
N LYS A 4 -1.96 12.96 -3.38
CA LYS A 4 -0.85 13.86 -3.03
C LYS A 4 -0.90 14.33 -1.57
N LEU A 5 -2.10 14.37 -0.98
CA LEU A 5 -2.34 14.80 0.40
C LEU A 5 -2.03 13.70 1.42
N LEU A 6 -2.29 12.43 1.09
CA LEU A 6 -2.10 11.28 2.00
C LEU A 6 -0.83 10.48 1.70
N PHE A 7 -0.47 10.33 0.43
CA PHE A 7 0.60 9.43 0.02
C PHE A 7 1.49 10.08 -1.04
N ASN A 8 2.43 10.91 -0.59
CA ASN A 8 3.52 11.34 -1.46
C ASN A 8 4.36 10.09 -1.81
N THR A 9 4.26 9.60 -3.05
CA THR A 9 4.89 8.35 -3.51
C THR A 9 6.41 8.33 -3.30
N GLN A 10 7.07 9.50 -3.27
CA GLN A 10 8.49 9.61 -2.94
C GLN A 10 8.78 9.44 -1.44
N VAL A 11 7.82 9.71 -0.55
CA VAL A 11 7.96 9.56 0.91
C VAL A 11 7.68 8.12 1.33
N VAL A 12 6.65 7.48 0.76
CA VAL A 12 6.31 6.06 1.05
C VAL A 12 7.45 5.11 0.67
N LEU A 13 8.15 5.37 -0.44
CA LEU A 13 9.34 4.61 -0.85
C LEU A 13 10.60 4.99 -0.04
N LYS A 14 10.76 6.26 0.38
CA LYS A 14 11.90 6.70 1.22
C LYS A 14 11.80 6.24 2.67
N GLN A 15 10.63 5.85 3.16
CA GLN A 15 10.46 5.27 4.50
C GLN A 15 10.83 3.77 4.57
N GLN A 16 11.07 3.10 3.43
CA GLN A 16 11.44 1.69 3.41
C GLN A 16 12.80 1.34 4.07
N PRO A 17 13.85 2.19 4.11
CA PRO A 17 15.10 1.83 4.78
C PRO A 17 15.12 2.17 6.29
N THR A 18 14.32 3.12 6.76
CA THR A 18 14.43 3.64 8.15
C THR A 18 13.63 2.86 9.19
N LEU A 19 12.74 1.96 8.77
CA LEU A 19 11.93 1.14 9.68
C LEU A 19 12.63 -0.17 10.14
N HIS A 20 13.85 -0.45 9.66
CA HIS A 20 14.58 -1.66 10.02
C HIS A 20 15.38 -1.57 11.34
N HIS A 21 15.41 -0.42 12.02
CA HIS A 21 16.20 -0.26 13.26
C HIS A 21 15.44 -0.50 14.56
N ILE A 22 14.17 -0.88 14.53
CA ILE A 22 13.40 -1.25 15.74
C ILE A 22 12.91 -2.69 15.64
N ARG A 23 13.83 -3.62 15.33
CA ARG A 23 13.50 -5.06 15.21
C ARG A 23 14.17 -5.97 16.22
N HIS A 24 15.03 -5.46 17.08
CA HIS A 24 15.54 -6.25 18.20
C HIS A 24 15.63 -5.36 19.42
N LEU A 25 14.65 -5.53 20.30
CA LEU A 25 14.73 -5.51 21.76
C LEU A 25 13.29 -5.77 22.20
N ALA A 26 13.09 -6.71 23.12
CA ALA A 26 11.86 -6.78 23.87
C ALA A 26 11.76 -5.46 24.66
N THR A 27 11.21 -4.43 24.04
CA THR A 27 10.97 -3.15 24.69
C THR A 27 10.06 -3.42 25.87
N PRO A 28 10.40 -2.98 27.09
CA PRO A 28 9.50 -3.11 28.22
C PRO A 28 8.15 -2.51 27.81
N LYS A 29 7.05 -3.16 28.19
CA LYS A 29 5.70 -2.63 27.95
C LYS A 29 5.67 -1.23 28.57
N ILE A 30 5.77 -0.19 27.74
CA ILE A 30 5.63 1.19 28.18
C ILE A 30 4.16 1.35 28.53
N LEU A 31 3.84 1.10 29.80
CA LEU A 31 2.46 1.10 30.29
C LEU A 31 1.95 2.52 30.49
N GLN A 32 2.86 3.48 30.72
CA GLN A 32 2.53 4.87 31.03
C GLN A 32 3.35 5.82 30.15
N LEU A 33 2.71 6.90 29.70
CA LEU A 33 3.38 7.99 29.00
C LEU A 33 4.13 8.83 30.03
N GLU A 34 5.43 9.03 29.79
CA GLU A 34 6.33 9.77 30.68
C GLU A 34 7.02 10.88 29.89
N GLN A 35 7.58 11.87 30.58
CA GLN A 35 8.22 13.01 29.93
C GLN A 35 9.38 12.58 29.02
N ILE A 36 10.16 11.57 29.41
CA ILE A 36 11.26 11.04 28.61
C ILE A 36 10.79 10.55 27.23
N HIS A 37 9.61 9.91 27.16
CA HIS A 37 9.03 9.43 25.91
C HIS A 37 8.59 10.59 24.99
N ILE A 38 8.08 11.67 25.58
CA ILE A 38 7.70 12.88 24.83
C ILE A 38 8.96 13.56 24.28
N ASP A 39 10.01 13.69 25.10
CA ASP A 39 11.27 14.31 24.70
C ASP A 39 11.94 13.52 23.57
N GLU A 40 11.92 12.18 23.63
CA GLU A 40 12.39 11.32 22.55
C GLU A 40 11.57 11.47 21.26
N ALA A 41 10.25 11.54 21.36
CA ALA A 41 9.39 11.77 20.21
C ALA A 41 9.64 13.13 19.54
N ILE A 42 9.88 14.19 20.34
CA ILE A 42 10.22 15.53 19.84
C ILE A 42 11.58 15.54 19.13
N LYS A 43 12.56 14.75 19.59
CA LYS A 43 13.85 14.60 18.88
C LYS A 43 13.66 14.01 17.48
N ILE A 44 12.71 13.08 17.33
CA ILE A 44 12.39 12.44 16.05
C ILE A 44 11.59 13.39 15.16
N GLU A 45 10.58 14.06 15.72
CA GLU A 45 9.70 14.97 15.00
C GLU A 45 9.56 16.31 15.76
N PRO A 46 10.41 17.31 15.44
CA PRO A 46 10.50 18.57 16.17
C PRO A 46 9.22 19.41 16.18
N THR A 47 8.32 19.22 15.21
CA THR A 47 7.03 19.94 15.18
C THR A 47 6.14 19.63 16.37
N LEU A 48 6.39 18.51 17.07
CA LEU A 48 5.67 18.11 18.27
C LEU A 48 5.94 19.00 19.50
N SER A 49 7.04 19.77 19.48
CA SER A 49 7.45 20.64 20.60
C SER A 49 6.42 21.73 20.93
N ILE A 50 5.53 22.05 19.99
CA ILE A 50 4.49 23.08 20.17
C ILE A 50 3.36 22.62 21.09
N TYR A 51 3.23 21.32 21.36
CA TYR A 51 2.11 20.77 22.13
C TYR A 51 2.47 20.66 23.61
N SER A 52 1.57 21.11 24.49
CA SER A 52 1.74 20.97 25.93
C SER A 52 1.60 19.52 26.39
N ALA A 53 2.21 19.18 27.53
CA ALA A 53 2.10 17.84 28.12
C ALA A 53 0.64 17.40 28.36
N GLU A 54 -0.27 18.36 28.58
CA GLU A 54 -1.69 18.06 28.75
C GLU A 54 -2.35 17.57 27.45
N ILE A 55 -2.01 18.16 26.30
CA ILE A 55 -2.50 17.70 24.99
C ILE A 55 -2.03 16.27 24.72
N TRP A 56 -0.76 15.99 25.03
CA TRP A 56 -0.16 14.67 24.94
C TRP A 56 -0.89 13.64 25.80
N ARG A 57 -1.10 13.92 27.09
CA ARG A 57 -1.80 13.02 28.01
C ARG A 57 -3.24 12.77 27.57
N ARG A 58 -3.98 13.81 27.20
CA ARG A 58 -5.37 13.69 26.73
C ARG A 58 -5.47 12.79 25.50
N ALA A 59 -4.61 13.00 24.51
CA ALA A 59 -4.60 12.17 23.31
C ALA A 59 -4.19 10.72 23.64
N HIS A 60 -3.13 10.53 24.43
CA HIS A 60 -2.67 9.22 24.87
C HIS A 60 -3.76 8.45 25.62
N GLN A 61 -4.42 9.07 26.59
CA GLN A 61 -5.52 8.47 27.33
C GLN A 61 -6.67 8.06 26.39
N THR A 62 -6.99 8.90 25.40
CA THR A 62 -8.01 8.58 24.40
C THR A 62 -7.63 7.30 23.63
N PHE A 63 -6.41 7.22 23.10
CA PHE A 63 -5.95 6.01 22.39
C PHE A 63 -5.84 4.79 23.31
N GLN A 64 -5.36 4.96 24.54
CA GLN A 64 -5.22 3.90 25.53
C GLN A 64 -6.58 3.29 25.92
N ASN A 65 -7.61 4.12 26.07
CA ASN A 65 -8.98 3.66 26.32
C ASN A 65 -9.55 2.81 25.17
N HIS A 66 -9.00 2.94 23.97
CA HIS A 66 -9.32 2.11 22.80
C HIS A 66 -8.30 0.98 22.57
N GLY A 67 -7.48 0.65 23.57
CA GLY A 67 -6.60 -0.53 23.53
C GLY A 67 -5.29 -0.34 22.76
N LEU A 68 -4.91 0.89 22.39
CA LEU A 68 -3.60 1.18 21.80
C LEU A 68 -2.55 1.36 22.88
N GLU A 69 -1.49 0.55 22.81
CA GLU A 69 -0.33 0.65 23.70
C GLU A 69 0.41 1.97 23.51
N THR A 70 1.07 2.46 24.57
CA THR A 70 1.82 3.74 24.54
C THR A 70 2.86 3.79 23.43
N VAL A 71 3.55 2.68 23.15
CA VAL A 71 4.53 2.59 22.06
C VAL A 71 3.88 2.85 20.69
N ASN A 72 2.69 2.29 20.46
CA ASN A 72 1.95 2.48 19.22
C ASN A 72 1.41 3.91 19.11
N PHE A 73 0.92 4.47 20.21
CA PHE A 73 0.55 5.88 20.28
C PHE A 73 1.72 6.80 19.90
N LEU A 74 2.91 6.58 20.48
CA LEU A 74 4.11 7.38 20.16
C LEU A 74 4.49 7.30 18.67
N ARG A 75 4.35 6.12 18.05
CA ARG A 75 4.55 5.96 16.60
C ARG A 75 3.49 6.70 15.77
N ILE A 76 2.22 6.66 16.20
CA ILE A 76 1.13 7.37 15.53
C ILE A 76 1.37 8.87 15.55
N VAL A 77 1.69 9.45 16.71
CA VAL A 77 1.84 10.91 16.83
C VAL A 77 3.14 11.43 16.19
N THR A 78 4.20 10.62 16.14
CA THR A 78 5.41 10.97 15.38
C THR A 78 5.18 10.90 13.87
N GLY A 79 4.40 9.94 13.38
CA GLY A 79 4.03 9.85 11.95
C GLY A 79 2.95 10.83 11.50
N ASN A 80 2.05 11.23 12.40
CA ASN A 80 0.99 12.21 12.12
C ASN A 80 0.81 13.18 13.30
N PRO A 81 1.69 14.20 13.45
CA PRO A 81 1.63 15.16 14.56
C PRO A 81 0.33 15.95 14.66
N ALA A 82 -0.41 16.09 13.55
CA ALA A 82 -1.68 16.82 13.52
C ALA A 82 -2.77 16.11 14.36
N ILE A 83 -2.60 14.82 14.67
CA ILE A 83 -3.53 14.07 15.51
C ILE A 83 -3.66 14.67 16.92
N LEU A 84 -2.59 15.26 17.46
CA LEU A 84 -2.59 15.89 18.78
C LEU A 84 -3.50 17.12 18.86
N LYS A 85 -3.75 17.79 17.72
CA LYS A 85 -4.69 18.93 17.63
C LYS A 85 -6.15 18.49 17.72
N ARG A 86 -6.46 17.20 17.50
CA ARG A 86 -7.84 16.72 17.46
C ARG A 86 -8.44 16.62 18.86
N THR A 87 -9.76 16.75 18.94
CA THR A 87 -10.49 16.46 20.17
C THR A 87 -10.59 14.95 20.36
N PRO A 88 -10.81 14.47 21.61
CA PRO A 88 -11.07 13.05 21.86
C PRO A 88 -12.15 12.48 20.96
N ASP A 89 -13.29 13.16 20.82
CA ASP A 89 -14.42 12.70 19.97
C ASP A 89 -14.03 12.48 18.51
N LYS A 90 -13.16 13.34 17.95
CA LYS A 90 -12.66 13.18 16.58
C LYS A 90 -11.73 11.99 16.44
N ILE A 91 -10.85 11.75 17.43
CA ILE A 91 -9.98 10.58 17.46
C ILE A 91 -10.82 9.30 17.56
N ILE A 92 -11.78 9.28 18.49
CA ILE A 92 -12.70 8.16 18.70
C ILE A 92 -13.47 7.87 17.41
N SER A 93 -14.06 8.89 16.79
CA SER A 93 -14.79 8.74 15.52
C SER A 93 -13.92 8.15 14.41
N SER A 94 -12.68 8.61 14.24
CA SER A 94 -11.73 8.01 13.29
C SER A 94 -11.47 6.54 13.59
N LEU A 95 -11.27 6.16 14.86
CA LEU A 95 -11.06 4.77 15.26
C LEU A 95 -12.29 3.90 14.99
N GLU A 96 -13.50 4.39 15.28
CA GLU A 96 -14.74 3.65 15.04
C GLU A 96 -15.01 3.42 13.54
N ILE A 97 -14.71 4.41 12.69
CA ILE A 97 -14.81 4.27 11.23
C ILE A 97 -13.96 3.09 10.75
N TRP A 98 -12.73 2.98 11.22
CA TRP A 98 -11.86 1.87 10.86
C TRP A 98 -12.24 0.55 11.53
N ARG A 99 -12.79 0.58 12.74
CA ARG A 99 -13.31 -0.63 13.42
C ARG A 99 -14.47 -1.26 12.65
N ALA A 100 -15.31 -0.44 12.01
CA ALA A 100 -16.39 -0.91 11.14
C ALA A 100 -15.91 -1.72 9.92
N CYS A 101 -14.62 -1.63 9.55
CA CYS A 101 -14.02 -2.47 8.49
C CYS A 101 -13.80 -3.93 8.94
N GLN A 102 -13.96 -4.24 10.23
CA GLN A 102 -13.93 -5.59 10.80
C GLN A 102 -12.62 -6.36 10.53
N PHE A 103 -11.47 -5.70 10.61
CA PHE A 103 -10.16 -6.38 10.59
C PHE A 103 -9.83 -7.10 11.91
N GLY A 104 -10.48 -6.69 13.01
CA GLY A 104 -10.13 -7.07 14.38
C GLY A 104 -9.12 -6.10 14.99
N GLU A 105 -9.23 -5.87 16.31
CA GLU A 105 -8.49 -4.80 17.02
C GLU A 105 -6.97 -4.86 16.80
N ASN A 106 -6.37 -6.04 16.90
CA ASN A 106 -4.91 -6.18 16.75
C ASN A 106 -4.44 -5.77 15.35
N LEU A 107 -5.18 -6.15 14.30
CA LEU A 107 -4.84 -5.81 12.92
C LEU A 107 -5.11 -4.33 12.64
N LEU A 108 -6.21 -3.80 13.17
CA LEU A 108 -6.54 -2.38 13.12
C LEU A 108 -5.41 -1.53 13.73
N HIS A 109 -4.98 -1.86 14.95
CA HIS A 109 -3.91 -1.14 15.64
C HIS A 109 -2.59 -1.21 14.86
N LEU A 110 -2.25 -2.38 14.31
CA LEU A 110 -1.05 -2.54 13.50
C LEU A 110 -1.10 -1.68 12.23
N LEU A 111 -2.26 -1.59 11.57
CA LEU A 111 -2.45 -0.78 10.38
C LEU A 111 -2.29 0.71 10.68
N LEU A 112 -3.00 1.23 11.67
CA LEU A 112 -2.96 2.65 12.04
C LEU A 112 -1.61 3.07 12.64
N THR A 113 -0.91 2.15 13.29
CA THR A 113 0.46 2.41 13.77
C THR A 113 1.46 2.52 12.62
N LYS A 114 1.29 1.70 11.57
CA LYS A 114 2.17 1.71 10.40
C LYS A 114 1.86 2.90 9.47
N TYR A 115 0.59 3.25 9.34
CA TYR A 115 0.11 4.34 8.48
C TYR A 115 -0.82 5.30 9.26
N PRO A 116 -0.26 6.17 10.11
CA PRO A 116 -1.04 7.11 10.93
C PRO A 116 -1.89 8.11 10.13
N GLU A 117 -1.53 8.37 8.87
CA GLU A 117 -2.28 9.18 7.90
C GLU A 117 -3.67 8.61 7.61
N LEU A 118 -3.89 7.32 7.81
CA LEU A 118 -5.22 6.70 7.64
C LEU A 118 -6.24 7.23 8.65
N LEU A 119 -5.81 7.78 9.78
CA LEU A 119 -6.70 8.45 10.72
C LEU A 119 -7.32 9.72 10.14
N ASP A 120 -6.81 10.25 9.03
CA ASP A 120 -7.32 11.45 8.36
C ASP A 120 -8.53 11.13 7.45
N VAL A 121 -8.79 9.85 7.19
CA VAL A 121 -9.99 9.40 6.51
C VAL A 121 -11.21 9.70 7.39
N SER A 122 -12.11 10.52 6.85
CA SER A 122 -13.30 11.02 7.58
C SER A 122 -14.62 10.61 6.93
N ASP A 123 -14.61 10.25 5.64
CA ASP A 123 -15.80 9.74 4.97
C ASP A 123 -16.00 8.25 5.26
N HIS A 124 -16.89 7.98 6.22
CA HIS A 124 -17.23 6.63 6.65
C HIS A 124 -17.85 5.79 5.54
N HIS A 125 -18.75 6.39 4.74
CA HIS A 125 -19.49 5.66 3.72
C HIS A 125 -18.59 5.28 2.55
N GLN A 126 -17.77 6.24 2.09
CA GLN A 126 -16.79 5.99 1.04
C GLN A 126 -15.78 4.92 1.46
N LEU A 127 -15.27 4.98 2.69
CA LEU A 127 -14.34 3.97 3.18
C LEU A 127 -14.98 2.57 3.18
N LEU A 128 -16.16 2.42 3.77
CA LEU A 128 -16.83 1.12 3.86
C LEU A 128 -17.19 0.56 2.48
N SER A 129 -17.63 1.40 1.55
CA SER A 129 -17.88 1.01 0.15
C SER A 129 -16.60 0.45 -0.47
N HIS A 130 -15.50 1.20 -0.38
CA HIS A 130 -14.22 0.81 -0.98
C HIS A 130 -13.65 -0.47 -0.35
N ILE A 131 -13.75 -0.62 0.96
CA ILE A 131 -13.36 -1.87 1.65
C ILE A 131 -14.25 -3.04 1.23
N GLY A 132 -15.55 -2.80 1.03
CA GLY A 132 -16.50 -3.77 0.49
C GLY A 132 -16.11 -4.23 -0.92
N PHE A 133 -15.80 -3.30 -1.81
CA PHE A 133 -15.25 -3.55 -3.14
C PHE A 133 -13.98 -4.41 -3.06
N LEU A 134 -12.97 -3.99 -2.30
CA LEU A 134 -11.73 -4.76 -2.15
C LEU A 134 -12.00 -6.17 -1.63
N LYS A 135 -12.86 -6.31 -0.62
CA LYS A 135 -13.23 -7.61 -0.05
C LYS A 135 -13.93 -8.51 -1.08
N SER A 136 -14.71 -7.96 -2.00
CA SER A 136 -15.33 -8.73 -3.09
C SER A 136 -14.29 -9.37 -4.02
N ARG A 137 -13.13 -8.71 -4.21
CA ARG A 137 -12.05 -9.18 -5.09
C ARG A 137 -11.03 -10.08 -4.39
N VAL A 138 -10.67 -9.78 -3.14
CA VAL A 138 -9.67 -10.57 -2.37
C VAL A 138 -10.28 -11.46 -1.30
N SER A 139 -11.60 -11.65 -1.34
CA SER A 139 -12.45 -12.58 -0.57
C SER A 139 -12.59 -12.33 0.93
N THR A 140 -11.54 -11.90 1.65
CA THR A 140 -11.58 -11.81 3.13
C THR A 140 -11.09 -10.46 3.65
N SER A 141 -11.65 -10.01 4.78
CA SER A 141 -11.19 -8.77 5.46
C SER A 141 -9.71 -8.83 5.83
N LYS A 142 -9.18 -10.01 6.16
CA LYS A 142 -7.75 -10.21 6.42
C LYS A 142 -6.89 -10.00 5.17
N ASN A 143 -7.38 -10.40 4.00
CA ASN A 143 -6.69 -10.15 2.74
C ASN A 143 -6.73 -8.67 2.35
N VAL A 144 -7.87 -7.98 2.57
CA VAL A 144 -7.94 -6.52 2.41
C VAL A 144 -6.93 -5.83 3.31
N TRP A 145 -6.87 -6.22 4.59
CA TRP A 145 -5.86 -5.69 5.52
C TRP A 145 -4.43 -5.91 5.03
N LYS A 146 -4.10 -7.09 4.48
CA LYS A 146 -2.76 -7.34 3.91
C LYS A 146 -2.47 -6.45 2.70
N CYS A 147 -3.45 -6.24 1.81
CA CYS A 147 -3.32 -5.30 0.71
C CYS A 147 -3.01 -3.89 1.23
N LEU A 148 -3.77 -3.39 2.22
CA LEU A 148 -3.51 -2.08 2.81
C LEU A 148 -2.14 -2.01 3.51
N MET A 149 -1.68 -3.12 4.10
CA MET A 149 -0.36 -3.19 4.73
C MET A 149 0.80 -3.06 3.74
N ASN A 150 0.61 -3.51 2.50
CA ASN A 150 1.62 -3.46 1.44
C ASN A 150 1.42 -2.29 0.46
N SER A 151 0.19 -1.78 0.36
CA SER A 151 -0.24 -0.73 -0.56
C SER A 151 -1.24 0.20 0.13
N PRO A 152 -0.78 1.06 1.07
CA PRO A 152 -1.68 1.92 1.86
C PRO A 152 -2.39 2.97 1.01
N ASP A 153 -1.80 3.33 -0.12
CA ASP A 153 -2.34 4.27 -1.09
C ASP A 153 -3.60 3.77 -1.79
N LEU A 154 -3.94 2.49 -1.66
CA LEU A 154 -5.19 1.89 -2.15
C LEU A 154 -6.43 2.67 -1.73
N ILE A 155 -6.44 3.24 -0.53
CA ILE A 155 -7.58 4.03 -0.03
C ILE A 155 -7.83 5.29 -0.87
N ALA A 156 -6.79 5.80 -1.54
CA ALA A 156 -6.87 6.98 -2.39
C ALA A 156 -7.04 6.65 -3.89
N GLN A 157 -6.98 5.37 -4.27
CA GLN A 157 -7.17 4.92 -5.65
C GLN A 157 -8.67 4.72 -5.94
N SER A 158 -9.11 5.04 -7.16
CA SER A 158 -10.47 4.74 -7.63
C SER A 158 -10.67 3.24 -7.79
N GLU A 159 -11.89 2.75 -7.56
CA GLU A 159 -12.25 1.34 -7.77
C GLU A 159 -11.90 0.86 -9.19
N GLU A 160 -12.14 1.67 -10.23
CA GLU A 160 -11.80 1.36 -11.63
C GLU A 160 -10.31 1.04 -11.83
N SER A 161 -9.42 1.96 -11.41
CA SER A 161 -7.96 1.74 -11.51
C SER A 161 -7.48 0.52 -10.71
N VAL A 162 -8.10 0.23 -9.56
CA VAL A 162 -7.76 -0.95 -8.77
C VAL A 162 -8.25 -2.23 -9.47
N GLU A 163 -9.46 -2.21 -10.02
CA GLU A 163 -10.07 -3.31 -10.76
C GLU A 163 -9.24 -3.66 -11.99
N GLU A 164 -8.76 -2.68 -12.74
CA GLU A 164 -7.89 -2.87 -13.90
C GLU A 164 -6.60 -3.62 -13.53
N LYS A 165 -5.93 -3.21 -12.44
CA LYS A 165 -4.73 -3.91 -11.94
C LYS A 165 -5.06 -5.31 -11.46
N LEU A 166 -6.16 -5.49 -10.73
CA LEU A 166 -6.58 -6.80 -10.21
C LEU A 166 -6.88 -7.78 -11.35
N ASN A 167 -7.62 -7.35 -12.37
CA ASN A 167 -7.94 -8.14 -13.55
C ASN A 167 -6.65 -8.52 -14.30
N PHE A 168 -5.71 -7.59 -14.47
CA PHE A 168 -4.45 -7.92 -15.09
C PHE A 168 -3.65 -8.97 -14.29
N ILE A 169 -3.55 -8.82 -12.97
CA ILE A 169 -2.79 -9.77 -12.13
C ILE A 169 -3.46 -11.15 -12.11
N ILE A 170 -4.79 -11.20 -11.98
CA ILE A 170 -5.53 -12.46 -11.80
C ILE A 170 -5.76 -13.16 -13.14
N ASP A 171 -6.16 -12.43 -14.18
CA ASP A 171 -6.60 -13.02 -15.45
C ASP A 171 -5.49 -13.08 -16.49
N VAL A 172 -4.59 -12.10 -16.53
CA VAL A 172 -3.47 -12.07 -17.49
C VAL A 172 -2.23 -12.74 -16.90
N MET A 173 -1.77 -12.30 -15.72
CA MET A 173 -0.59 -12.89 -15.08
C MET A 173 -0.90 -14.24 -14.41
N ARG A 174 -2.18 -14.57 -14.20
CA ARG A 174 -2.63 -15.84 -13.58
C ARG A 174 -2.09 -16.05 -12.16
N ILE A 175 -2.00 -14.95 -11.41
CA ILE A 175 -1.51 -14.93 -10.03
C ILE A 175 -2.70 -14.97 -9.06
N GLU A 176 -2.65 -15.90 -8.12
CA GLU A 176 -3.72 -16.10 -7.16
C GLU A 176 -3.70 -15.09 -6.01
N VAL A 177 -4.87 -14.84 -5.43
CA VAL A 177 -5.08 -13.91 -4.31
C VAL A 177 -4.07 -14.12 -3.16
N PRO A 178 -3.73 -15.34 -2.71
CA PRO A 178 -2.78 -15.52 -1.61
C PRO A 178 -1.36 -15.03 -1.90
N GLU A 179 -0.94 -15.00 -3.17
CA GLU A 179 0.32 -14.41 -3.60
C GLU A 179 0.17 -12.90 -3.81
N LEU A 180 -0.92 -12.47 -4.45
CA LEU A 180 -1.26 -11.06 -4.69
C LEU A 180 -1.17 -10.22 -3.42
N VAL A 181 -1.87 -10.62 -2.37
CA VAL A 181 -1.97 -9.85 -1.12
C VAL A 181 -0.67 -9.78 -0.32
N LYS A 182 0.37 -10.53 -0.72
CA LYS A 182 1.70 -10.49 -0.09
C LYS A 182 2.69 -9.57 -0.80
N SER A 183 2.25 -8.91 -1.88
CA SER A 183 3.07 -8.00 -2.68
C SER A 183 2.56 -6.56 -2.58
N ALA A 184 3.37 -5.61 -3.03
CA ALA A 184 3.04 -4.21 -3.23
C ALA A 184 2.56 -3.92 -4.66
N ALA A 185 2.10 -4.94 -5.41
CA ALA A 185 1.69 -4.80 -6.81
C ALA A 185 0.65 -3.70 -7.06
N LEU A 186 -0.26 -3.48 -6.10
CA LEU A 186 -1.33 -2.48 -6.24
C LEU A 186 -0.85 -1.03 -6.06
N THR A 187 0.38 -0.82 -5.57
CA THR A 187 1.02 0.49 -5.48
C THR A 187 1.63 0.94 -6.81
N LEU A 188 2.06 0.00 -7.66
CA LEU A 188 2.59 0.34 -8.98
C LEU A 188 1.51 0.99 -9.86
N SER A 189 1.95 1.82 -10.80
CA SER A 189 1.06 2.26 -11.87
C SER A 189 0.71 1.05 -12.76
N PHE A 190 -0.40 1.15 -13.49
CA PHE A 190 -0.81 0.06 -14.36
C PHE A 190 0.23 -0.18 -15.46
N GLU A 191 0.76 0.90 -16.02
CA GLU A 191 1.79 0.89 -17.06
C GLU A 191 3.09 0.24 -16.57
N GLU A 192 3.53 0.55 -15.35
CA GLU A 192 4.74 -0.06 -14.78
C GLU A 192 4.53 -1.57 -14.53
N LEU A 193 3.37 -1.96 -14.02
CA LEU A 193 3.02 -3.36 -13.80
C LEU A 193 3.00 -4.15 -15.14
N GLN A 194 2.35 -3.59 -16.16
CA GLN A 194 2.32 -4.16 -17.51
C GLN A 194 3.72 -4.26 -18.11
N CYS A 195 4.51 -3.19 -18.02
CA CYS A 195 5.86 -3.16 -18.58
C CYS A 195 6.77 -4.21 -17.93
N ARG A 196 6.76 -4.33 -16.60
CA ARG A 196 7.55 -5.35 -15.88
C ARG A 196 7.12 -6.77 -16.28
N HIS A 197 5.82 -7.02 -16.36
CA HIS A 197 5.30 -8.31 -16.79
C HIS A 197 5.70 -8.64 -18.23
N GLU A 198 5.45 -7.73 -19.19
CA GLU A 198 5.77 -7.93 -20.60
C GLU A 198 7.27 -8.15 -20.81
N PHE A 199 8.12 -7.41 -20.09
CA PHE A 199 9.56 -7.58 -20.18
C PHE A 199 9.99 -9.00 -19.80
N LEU A 200 9.46 -9.54 -18.70
CA LEU A 200 9.73 -10.92 -18.29
C LEU A 200 9.19 -11.95 -19.30
N VAL A 201 8.02 -11.70 -19.89
CA VAL A 201 7.46 -12.56 -20.94
C VAL A 201 8.39 -12.59 -22.16
N ARG A 202 8.87 -11.44 -22.63
CA ARG A 202 9.77 -11.35 -23.79
C ARG A 202 11.15 -11.95 -23.53
N LEU A 203 11.63 -11.90 -22.29
CA LEU A 203 12.84 -12.61 -21.87
C LEU A 203 12.61 -14.13 -21.68
N GLY A 204 11.36 -14.60 -21.75
CA GLY A 204 11.00 -15.99 -21.49
C GLY A 204 11.06 -16.41 -20.02
N LEU A 205 11.20 -15.43 -19.11
CA LEU A 205 11.29 -15.61 -17.66
C LEU A 205 9.92 -15.67 -16.97
N PHE A 206 8.86 -15.27 -17.67
CA PHE A 206 7.49 -15.41 -17.20
C PHE A 206 6.62 -16.07 -18.26
N LYS A 207 5.89 -17.11 -17.86
CA LYS A 207 4.92 -17.81 -18.71
C LYS A 207 3.57 -17.87 -17.98
N PRO A 208 2.52 -17.17 -18.46
CA PRO A 208 1.20 -17.26 -17.86
C PRO A 208 0.75 -18.72 -17.74
N ARG A 209 0.22 -19.10 -16.58
CA ARG A 209 -0.24 -20.48 -16.36
C ARG A 209 -1.46 -20.77 -17.23
N PRO A 210 -1.58 -21.99 -17.80
CA PRO A 210 -2.81 -22.41 -18.47
C PRO A 210 -4.04 -22.25 -17.56
N PRO A 211 -5.23 -21.94 -18.09
CA PRO A 211 -6.44 -21.73 -17.28
C PRO A 211 -6.86 -22.93 -16.40
N LYS A 212 -6.40 -24.14 -16.75
CA LYS A 212 -6.70 -25.40 -16.05
C LYS A 212 -5.48 -26.00 -15.34
N ALA A 213 -4.39 -25.24 -15.20
CA ALA A 213 -3.23 -25.70 -14.46
C ALA A 213 -3.58 -25.86 -12.98
N ASP A 214 -3.01 -26.87 -12.32
CA ASP A 214 -3.17 -27.05 -10.89
C ASP A 214 -2.50 -25.85 -10.18
N PRO A 215 -3.21 -25.13 -9.30
CA PRO A 215 -2.63 -24.12 -8.41
C PRO A 215 -1.32 -24.55 -7.71
N ASN A 216 -1.23 -25.84 -7.36
CA ASN A 216 -0.09 -26.44 -6.66
C ASN A 216 1.04 -26.88 -7.59
N GLU A 217 0.85 -26.83 -8.91
CA GLU A 217 1.90 -27.12 -9.86
C GLU A 217 3.02 -26.06 -9.75
N PRO A 218 4.28 -26.48 -9.54
CA PRO A 218 5.38 -25.55 -9.38
C PRO A 218 5.61 -24.79 -10.69
N THR A 219 5.73 -23.46 -10.58
CA THR A 219 6.10 -22.57 -11.68
C THR A 219 7.53 -22.06 -11.53
N THR A 220 8.21 -21.85 -12.65
CA THR A 220 9.52 -21.18 -12.70
C THR A 220 9.39 -19.65 -12.70
N ASN A 221 8.17 -19.11 -12.77
CA ASN A 221 7.95 -17.67 -12.78
C ASN A 221 8.44 -17.04 -11.47
N PRO A 222 9.07 -15.86 -11.52
CA PRO A 222 9.35 -15.06 -10.34
C PRO A 222 8.07 -14.80 -9.56
N LYS A 223 8.18 -14.80 -8.22
CA LYS A 223 7.07 -14.43 -7.34
C LYS A 223 6.68 -12.98 -7.56
N LEU A 224 5.40 -12.65 -7.40
CA LEU A 224 4.88 -11.31 -7.66
C LEU A 224 5.63 -10.22 -6.88
N TYR A 225 6.00 -10.47 -5.62
CA TYR A 225 6.78 -9.54 -4.82
C TYR A 225 8.20 -9.31 -5.38
N GLN A 226 8.79 -10.30 -6.07
CA GLN A 226 10.09 -10.11 -6.74
C GLN A 226 9.94 -9.20 -7.96
N ILE A 227 8.80 -9.29 -8.64
CA ILE A 227 8.46 -8.46 -9.79
C ILE A 227 8.12 -7.04 -9.35
N THR A 228 7.37 -6.87 -8.25
CA THR A 228 6.73 -5.58 -7.90
C THR A 228 7.36 -4.85 -6.71
N ASP A 229 7.91 -5.58 -5.73
CA ASP A 229 8.48 -5.01 -4.49
C ASP A 229 9.99 -4.77 -4.65
N THR A 230 10.40 -4.31 -5.83
CA THR A 230 11.80 -4.08 -6.19
C THR A 230 11.98 -2.75 -6.89
N SER A 231 13.12 -2.09 -6.64
CA SER A 231 13.54 -0.95 -7.45
C SER A 231 13.85 -1.40 -8.88
N GLU A 232 13.75 -0.48 -9.85
CA GLU A 232 14.05 -0.79 -11.25
C GLU A 232 15.43 -1.45 -11.44
N LYS A 233 16.45 -0.95 -10.73
CA LYS A 233 17.79 -1.55 -10.75
C LYS A 233 17.79 -2.99 -10.26
N SER A 234 17.10 -3.29 -9.16
CA SER A 234 17.04 -4.64 -8.61
C SER A 234 16.20 -5.56 -9.49
N PHE A 235 15.11 -5.07 -10.05
CA PHE A 235 14.27 -5.78 -11.00
C PHE A 235 15.08 -6.19 -12.25
N ALA A 236 15.75 -5.23 -12.89
CA ALA A 236 16.57 -5.48 -14.08
C ALA A 236 17.72 -6.45 -13.79
N THR A 237 18.53 -6.16 -12.76
CA THR A 237 19.79 -6.88 -12.55
C THR A 237 19.63 -8.22 -11.83
N LYS A 238 18.70 -8.33 -10.87
CA LYS A 238 18.56 -9.54 -10.05
C LYS A 238 17.46 -10.48 -10.51
N ILE A 239 16.40 -9.94 -11.13
CA ILE A 239 15.24 -10.74 -11.54
C ILE A 239 15.29 -11.02 -13.04
N CYS A 240 15.62 -10.02 -13.85
CA CYS A 240 15.68 -10.15 -15.30
C CYS A 240 17.07 -10.56 -15.82
N HIS A 241 18.11 -10.44 -14.99
CA HIS A 241 19.51 -10.72 -15.33
C HIS A 241 20.04 -9.89 -16.51
N VAL A 242 19.58 -8.64 -16.61
CA VAL A 242 20.01 -7.64 -17.59
C VAL A 242 20.55 -6.39 -16.91
N THR A 243 21.14 -5.48 -17.68
CA THR A 243 21.56 -4.17 -17.19
C THR A 243 20.36 -3.23 -17.03
N LEU A 244 20.50 -2.23 -16.15
CA LEU A 244 19.45 -1.20 -15.99
C LEU A 244 19.19 -0.42 -17.30
N PRO A 245 20.21 0.01 -18.08
CA PRO A 245 19.98 0.68 -19.36
C PRO A 245 19.21 -0.16 -20.39
N GLU A 246 19.39 -1.48 -20.42
CA GLU A 246 18.60 -2.36 -21.30
C GLU A 246 17.11 -2.35 -20.91
N TYR A 247 16.81 -2.36 -19.61
CA TYR A 247 15.43 -2.24 -19.14
C TYR A 247 14.84 -0.84 -19.39
N GLU A 248 15.63 0.23 -19.19
CA GLU A 248 15.21 1.60 -19.50
C GLU A 248 14.88 1.77 -20.99
N ALA A 249 15.75 1.26 -21.88
CA ALA A 249 15.48 1.26 -23.32
C ALA A 249 14.22 0.44 -23.66
N PHE A 250 13.98 -0.68 -22.98
CA PHE A 250 12.76 -1.45 -23.16
C PHE A 250 11.50 -0.66 -22.77
N LYS A 251 11.52 0.08 -21.64
CA LYS A 251 10.39 0.92 -21.23
C LYS A 251 10.00 1.91 -22.32
N ASP A 252 10.98 2.59 -22.91
CA ASP A 252 10.76 3.58 -23.97
C ASP A 252 10.17 2.95 -25.24
N LEU A 253 10.66 1.76 -25.62
CA LEU A 253 10.13 1.02 -26.77
C LEU A 253 8.71 0.52 -26.50
N TYR A 254 8.46 -0.03 -25.32
CA TYR A 254 7.17 -0.58 -24.94
C TYR A 254 6.08 0.50 -24.86
N ALA A 255 6.41 1.69 -24.32
CA ALA A 255 5.49 2.83 -24.31
C ALA A 255 5.05 3.21 -25.74
N LYS A 256 6.01 3.31 -26.68
CA LYS A 256 5.70 3.59 -28.10
C LYS A 256 4.86 2.49 -28.74
N GLU A 257 5.12 1.22 -28.42
CA GLU A 257 4.30 0.12 -28.91
C GLU A 257 2.85 0.19 -28.41
N LEU A 258 2.62 0.61 -27.16
CA LEU A 258 1.27 0.80 -26.61
C LEU A 258 0.54 1.95 -27.30
N GLU A 259 1.21 3.09 -27.49
CA GLU A 259 0.67 4.25 -28.22
C GLU A 259 0.29 3.89 -29.66
N GLN A 260 1.11 3.07 -30.34
CA GLN A 260 0.78 2.62 -31.69
C GLN A 260 -0.41 1.66 -31.71
N LYS A 261 -0.53 0.78 -30.70
CA LYS A 261 -1.67 -0.15 -30.58
C LYS A 261 -2.97 0.58 -30.27
N SER A 262 -2.95 1.61 -29.41
CA SER A 262 -4.15 2.40 -29.12
C SER A 262 -4.64 3.15 -30.35
N ARG A 263 -3.73 3.81 -31.08
CA ARG A 263 -4.07 4.51 -32.33
C ARG A 263 -4.70 3.60 -33.38
N ARG A 264 -4.17 2.39 -33.56
CA ARG A 264 -4.75 1.43 -34.51
C ARG A 264 -6.16 0.99 -34.11
N LYS A 265 -6.41 0.77 -32.82
CA LYS A 265 -7.76 0.43 -32.33
C LYS A 265 -8.76 1.56 -32.57
N GLU A 266 -8.35 2.81 -32.33
CA GLU A 266 -9.18 3.98 -32.60
C GLU A 266 -9.48 4.12 -34.11
N GLU A 267 -8.50 3.86 -34.97
CA GLU A 267 -8.67 3.87 -36.43
C GLU A 267 -9.62 2.75 -36.91
N ASP A 268 -9.53 1.54 -36.33
CA ASP A 268 -10.40 0.40 -36.67
C ASP A 268 -11.86 0.63 -36.19
N GLU A 269 -12.08 1.20 -34.99
CA GLU A 269 -13.42 1.49 -34.46
C GLU A 269 -14.16 2.58 -35.26
N PHE A 270 -13.43 3.54 -35.85
CA PHE A 270 -14.03 4.60 -36.66
C PHE A 270 -14.35 4.17 -38.11
N SER A 271 -13.82 3.02 -38.55
CA SER A 271 -14.05 2.49 -39.90
C SER A 271 -15.33 1.65 -40.01
N ASP A 272 -15.92 1.23 -38.90
CA ASP A 272 -17.12 0.36 -38.87
C ASP A 272 -18.46 1.14 -38.83
N ASP A 273 -18.43 2.48 -38.78
CA ASP A 273 -19.63 3.35 -38.74
C ASP A 273 -20.08 3.89 -40.13
N ASP A 274 -19.38 3.52 -41.22
CA ASP A 274 -19.60 4.04 -42.58
C ASP A 274 -20.20 3.02 -43.60
N ASP A 275 -20.71 1.84 -43.15
CA ASP A 275 -21.36 0.82 -44.02
C ASP A 275 -22.86 0.59 -43.72
#